data_AF-A0A497PTC9-F1
#
_entry.id   AF-A0A497PTC9-F1
#
_cell.length_a   1.000
_cell.length_b   1.000
_cell.length_c   1.000
_cell.angle_alpha   90.00
_cell.angle_beta   90.00
_cell.angle_gamma   90.00
#
_symmetry.space_group_name_H-M   'P 1'
#
loop_
_entity.id
_entity.type
_entity.pdbx_description
1 polymer ?
#
loop_
_entity_poly.entity_id
_entity_poly.type
_entity_poly.pdbx_seq_one_letter_code
_entity_poly.pdbx_strand_id
1 'polypeptide(L)'
;MVNEELKDLIEGGLADIRLGTKGFGEAIDRATRFLLIQASLADVKLGFEEELAKKNTLCDGYFHDALKNSEAKQVTEKKLDAGTDVDYAKSRENKEILEAEIKYLRTLMDIFGNAHVTYRQIAKGD
;
A
#
# COMPACT_ATOMS: atom_id res chain seq x y z
N MET A 1 -5.98 -6.93 0.36
CA MET A 1 -7.20 -6.08 0.24
C MET A 1 -7.38 -5.32 1.54
N VAL A 2 -7.57 -4.00 1.46
CA VAL A 2 -7.91 -3.16 2.61
C VAL A 2 -9.27 -3.61 3.17
N ASN A 3 -9.30 -4.04 4.44
CA ASN A 3 -10.54 -4.44 5.10
C ASN A 3 -11.40 -3.21 5.47
N GLU A 4 -12.69 -3.41 5.73
CA GLU A 4 -13.60 -2.30 6.08
C GLU A 4 -13.16 -1.54 7.33
N GLU A 5 -12.59 -2.25 8.32
CA GLU A 5 -12.04 -1.61 9.53
C GLU A 5 -10.93 -0.60 9.22
N LEU A 6 -10.04 -0.91 8.27
CA LEU A 6 -8.99 0.02 7.86
C LEU A 6 -9.55 1.18 7.05
N LYS A 7 -10.59 0.97 6.25
CA LYS A 7 -11.28 2.07 5.54
C LYS A 7 -11.92 3.02 6.53
N ASP A 8 -12.67 2.51 7.49
CA ASP A 8 -13.30 3.31 8.55
C ASP A 8 -12.24 4.10 9.33
N LEU A 9 -11.10 3.47 9.63
CA LEU A 9 -9.97 4.13 10.31
C LEU A 9 -9.38 5.27 9.47
N ILE A 10 -9.19 5.05 8.16
CA ILE A 10 -8.67 6.07 7.23
C ILE A 10 -9.69 7.22 7.08
N GLU A 11 -10.96 6.91 6.85
CA GLU A 11 -12.01 7.92 6.68
C GLU A 11 -12.19 8.77 7.93
N GLY A 12 -12.20 8.14 9.11
CA GLY A 12 -12.23 8.84 10.39
C GLY A 12 -11.00 9.75 10.58
N GLY A 13 -9.81 9.25 10.25
CA GLY A 13 -8.60 10.07 10.27
C GLY A 13 -8.67 11.27 9.31
N LEU A 14 -9.14 11.07 8.08
CA LEU A 14 -9.26 12.14 7.09
C LEU A 14 -10.29 13.19 7.53
N ALA A 15 -11.36 12.78 8.21
CA ALA A 15 -12.33 13.70 8.80
C ALA A 15 -11.71 14.54 9.92
N ASP A 16 -10.89 13.92 10.79
CA ASP A 16 -10.19 14.60 11.89
C ASP A 16 -9.21 15.68 11.40
N ILE A 17 -8.60 15.50 10.21
CA ILE A 17 -7.76 16.52 9.56
C ILE A 17 -8.59 17.72 9.11
N ARG A 18 -9.83 17.51 8.61
CA ARG A 18 -10.66 18.55 7.97
C ARG A 18 -11.31 19.53 8.96
N LEU A 19 -11.46 19.16 10.23
CA LEU A 19 -12.16 19.99 11.22
C LEU A 19 -11.34 21.22 11.62
N GLY A 20 -11.60 22.35 10.94
CA GLY A 20 -10.97 23.67 11.14
C GLY A 20 -11.31 24.37 12.46
N THR A 21 -10.45 25.35 12.80
CA THR A 21 -10.47 26.42 13.83
C THR A 21 -11.03 26.19 15.25
N LYS A 22 -11.76 25.11 15.55
CA LYS A 22 -12.16 24.72 16.92
C LYS A 22 -11.16 23.79 17.62
N GLY A 23 -10.03 23.46 16.96
CA GLY A 23 -9.24 22.26 17.25
C GLY A 23 -8.06 22.37 18.23
N PHE A 24 -7.85 23.51 18.88
CA PHE A 24 -6.71 23.69 19.80
C PHE A 24 -6.84 22.83 21.07
N GLY A 25 -8.01 22.81 21.70
CA GLY A 25 -8.24 22.03 22.94
C GLY A 25 -8.17 20.51 22.79
N GLU A 26 -8.25 19.98 21.56
CA GLU A 26 -8.18 18.55 21.25
C GLU A 26 -6.90 18.17 20.49
N ALA A 27 -5.94 19.09 20.35
CA ALA A 27 -4.79 18.89 19.48
C ALA A 27 -3.92 17.69 19.91
N ILE A 28 -3.77 17.45 21.21
CA ILE A 28 -3.04 16.29 21.76
C ILE A 28 -3.74 14.98 21.39
N ASP A 29 -5.07 14.93 21.57
CA ASP A 29 -5.86 13.73 21.28
C ASP A 29 -5.82 13.40 19.79
N ARG A 30 -5.96 14.43 18.93
CA ARG A 30 -5.85 14.26 17.46
C ARG A 30 -4.45 13.80 17.06
N ALA A 31 -3.40 14.42 17.59
CA ALA A 31 -2.03 13.99 17.31
C ALA A 31 -1.82 12.52 17.71
N THR A 32 -2.33 12.10 18.86
CA THR A 32 -2.23 10.72 19.34
C THR A 32 -3.01 9.77 18.41
N ARG A 33 -4.22 10.12 17.99
CA ARG A 33 -5.01 9.33 17.03
C ARG A 33 -4.29 9.15 15.70
N PHE A 34 -3.68 10.20 15.15
CA PHE A 34 -2.91 10.08 13.91
C PHE A 34 -1.71 9.13 14.05
N LEU A 35 -1.04 9.14 15.20
CA LEU A 35 0.06 8.20 15.47
C LEU A 35 -0.43 6.74 15.52
N LEU A 36 -1.59 6.50 16.15
CA LEU A 36 -2.22 5.17 16.18
C LEU A 36 -2.62 4.72 14.77
N ILE A 37 -3.19 5.61 13.96
CA ILE A 37 -3.53 5.32 12.56
C ILE A 37 -2.27 4.96 11.77
N GLN A 38 -1.16 5.69 11.93
CA GLN A 38 0.11 5.35 11.29
C GLN A 38 0.62 3.96 11.71
N ALA A 39 0.50 3.60 12.99
CA ALA A 39 0.89 2.28 13.47
C ALA A 39 0.05 1.17 12.81
N SER A 40 -1.27 1.34 12.74
CA SER A 40 -2.16 0.38 12.07
C SER A 40 -1.85 0.26 10.57
N LEU A 41 -1.59 1.38 9.88
CA LEU A 41 -1.21 1.37 8.48
C LEU A 41 0.14 0.68 8.25
N ALA A 42 1.10 0.84 9.17
CA ALA A 42 2.40 0.18 9.10
C ALA A 42 2.28 -1.34 9.21
N ASP A 43 1.41 -1.83 10.10
CA ASP A 43 1.15 -3.26 10.28
C ASP A 43 0.51 -3.87 9.02
N VAL A 44 -0.53 -3.24 8.48
CA VAL A 44 -1.17 -3.69 7.23
C VAL A 44 -0.17 -3.66 6.06
N LYS A 45 0.64 -2.60 5.95
CA LYS A 45 1.67 -2.47 4.93
C LYS A 45 2.69 -3.62 5.01
N LEU A 46 3.11 -4.01 6.21
CA LEU A 46 4.02 -5.13 6.40
C LEU A 46 3.40 -6.43 5.85
N GLY A 47 2.13 -6.70 6.17
CA GLY A 47 1.42 -7.85 5.61
C GLY A 47 1.39 -7.85 4.08
N PHE A 48 1.18 -6.69 3.46
CA PHE A 48 1.21 -6.58 1.99
C PHE A 48 2.63 -6.74 1.41
N GLU A 49 3.66 -6.24 2.08
CA GLU A 49 5.07 -6.42 1.65
C GLU A 49 5.50 -7.89 1.71
N GLU A 50 5.06 -8.63 2.74
CA GLU A 50 5.27 -10.07 2.84
C GLU A 50 4.53 -10.87 1.75
N GLU A 51 3.29 -10.49 1.44
CA GLU A 51 2.54 -11.10 0.35
C GLU A 51 3.17 -10.77 -1.01
N LEU A 52 3.67 -9.54 -1.21
CA LEU A 52 4.34 -9.12 -2.43
C LEU A 52 5.60 -9.94 -2.68
N ALA A 53 6.38 -10.24 -1.64
CA ALA A 53 7.54 -11.12 -1.75
C ALA A 53 7.16 -12.50 -2.31
N LYS A 54 6.05 -13.09 -1.84
CA LYS A 54 5.54 -14.38 -2.34
C LYS A 54 5.09 -14.26 -3.80
N LYS A 55 4.38 -13.18 -4.15
CA LYS A 55 3.92 -12.92 -5.52
C LYS A 55 5.06 -12.70 -6.50
N ASN A 56 6.16 -12.07 -6.07
CA ASN A 56 7.37 -11.92 -6.89
C ASN A 56 7.91 -13.28 -7.31
N THR A 57 8.11 -14.19 -6.36
CA THR A 57 8.61 -15.54 -6.66
C THR A 57 7.67 -16.32 -7.58
N LEU A 58 6.35 -16.22 -7.37
CA LEU A 58 5.36 -16.88 -8.24
C LEU A 58 5.39 -16.29 -9.65
N CYS A 59 5.44 -14.97 -9.78
CA CYS A 59 5.48 -14.29 -11.08
C CYS A 59 6.72 -14.71 -11.89
N ASP A 60 7.89 -14.78 -11.25
CA ASP A 60 9.13 -15.25 -11.88
C ASP A 60 9.01 -16.73 -12.29
N GLY A 61 8.41 -17.57 -11.43
CA GLY A 61 8.12 -18.98 -11.73
C GLY A 61 7.25 -19.16 -12.97
N TYR A 62 6.10 -18.47 -13.03
CA TYR A 62 5.20 -18.52 -14.18
C TYR A 62 5.88 -18.02 -15.46
N PHE A 63 6.67 -16.95 -15.37
CA PHE A 63 7.42 -16.45 -16.52
C PHE A 63 8.45 -17.47 -17.02
N HIS A 64 9.16 -18.15 -16.12
CA HIS A 64 10.12 -19.19 -16.46
C HIS A 64 9.46 -20.43 -17.07
N ASP A 65 8.31 -20.86 -16.53
CA ASP A 65 7.55 -21.97 -17.10
C ASP A 65 7.01 -21.64 -18.48
N ALA A 66 6.48 -20.43 -18.68
CA ALA A 66 6.02 -19.96 -19.98
C ALA A 66 7.18 -19.86 -21.00
N LEU A 67 8.36 -19.39 -20.58
CA LEU A 67 9.57 -19.39 -21.40
C LEU A 67 10.03 -20.79 -21.81
N LYS A 68 9.92 -21.77 -20.90
CA LYS A 68 10.30 -23.16 -21.13
C LYS A 68 9.34 -23.85 -22.10
N ASN A 69 8.05 -23.52 -22.01
CA ASN A 69 6.99 -24.12 -22.82
C ASN A 69 6.78 -23.42 -24.18
N SER A 70 7.41 -22.27 -24.44
CA SER A 70 7.36 -21.61 -25.75
C SER A 70 8.02 -22.45 -26.84
N GLU A 71 7.30 -22.62 -27.95
CA GLU A 71 7.76 -23.32 -29.17
C GLU A 71 8.67 -22.44 -30.05
N ALA A 72 8.79 -21.14 -29.75
CA ALA A 72 9.59 -20.22 -30.53
C ALA A 72 11.08 -20.61 -30.51
N LYS A 73 11.79 -20.32 -31.61
CA LYS A 73 13.23 -20.68 -31.72
C LYS A 73 14.15 -19.58 -31.20
N GLN A 74 13.74 -18.33 -31.35
CA GLN A 74 14.55 -17.19 -30.93
C GLN A 74 14.21 -16.77 -29.51
N VAL A 75 15.23 -16.35 -28.74
CA VAL A 75 15.06 -15.91 -27.36
C VAL A 75 14.10 -14.72 -27.24
N THR A 76 14.11 -13.81 -28.21
CA THR A 76 13.21 -12.65 -28.23
C THR A 76 11.75 -13.05 -28.41
N GLU A 77 11.48 -13.97 -29.34
CA GLU A 77 10.14 -14.50 -29.59
C GLU A 77 9.64 -15.30 -28.37
N LYS A 78 10.51 -16.13 -27.75
CA LYS A 78 10.17 -16.85 -26.51
C LYS A 78 9.73 -15.92 -25.39
N LYS A 79 10.44 -14.80 -25.20
CA LYS A 79 10.08 -13.79 -24.20
C LYS A 79 8.75 -13.12 -24.52
N LEU A 80 8.44 -12.94 -25.80
CA LEU A 80 7.19 -12.35 -26.24
C LEU A 80 6.02 -13.31 -25.96
N ASP A 81 6.16 -14.58 -26.34
CA ASP A 81 5.20 -15.64 -26.04
C ASP A 81 4.94 -15.75 -24.54
N ALA A 82 6.02 -15.84 -23.74
CA ALA A 82 5.93 -15.92 -22.29
C ALA A 82 5.30 -14.67 -21.67
N GLY A 83 5.53 -13.49 -22.26
CA GLY A 83 4.91 -12.23 -21.84
C GLY A 83 3.40 -12.19 -22.10
N THR A 84 2.90 -12.99 -23.03
CA THR A 84 1.47 -13.12 -23.35
C THR A 84 0.80 -14.33 -22.70
N ASP A 85 1.56 -15.13 -21.93
CA ASP A 85 1.02 -16.27 -21.20
C ASP A 85 -0.02 -15.81 -20.17
N VAL A 86 -1.17 -16.49 -20.14
CA VAL A 86 -2.33 -16.08 -19.36
C VAL A 86 -2.07 -16.18 -17.85
N ASP A 87 -1.32 -17.19 -17.41
CA ASP A 87 -1.06 -17.40 -15.99
C ASP A 87 0.02 -16.45 -15.49
N TYR A 88 1.06 -16.20 -16.29
CA TYR A 88 2.01 -15.12 -16.03
C TYR A 88 1.33 -13.75 -15.98
N ALA A 89 0.49 -13.42 -16.97
CA ALA A 89 -0.20 -12.13 -17.03
C ALA A 89 -1.09 -11.89 -15.78
N LYS A 90 -1.86 -12.90 -15.36
CA LYS A 90 -2.66 -12.84 -14.13
C LYS A 90 -1.79 -12.69 -12.88
N SER A 91 -0.68 -13.44 -12.80
CA SER A 91 0.23 -13.33 -11.66
C SER A 91 0.85 -11.94 -11.56
N ARG A 92 1.23 -11.38 -12.71
CA ARG A 92 1.80 -10.03 -12.82
C ARG A 92 0.78 -8.95 -12.44
N GLU A 93 -0.45 -9.05 -12.93
CA GLU A 93 -1.53 -8.12 -12.56
C GLU A 93 -1.76 -8.09 -11.04
N ASN A 94 -1.85 -9.26 -10.41
CA ASN A 94 -2.01 -9.36 -8.96
C ASN A 94 -0.84 -8.73 -8.19
N LYS A 95 0.38 -8.90 -8.69
CA LYS A 95 1.57 -8.26 -8.13
C LYS A 95 1.47 -6.73 -8.25
N GLU A 96 1.13 -6.21 -9.42
CA GLU A 96 1.03 -4.77 -9.68
C GLU A 96 -0.08 -4.11 -8.83
N ILE A 97 -1.21 -4.79 -8.62
CA ILE A 97 -2.27 -4.35 -7.70
C ILE A 97 -1.73 -4.20 -6.28
N LEU A 98 -0.96 -5.18 -5.80
CA LEU A 98 -0.42 -5.15 -4.45
C LEU A 98 0.65 -4.06 -4.27
N GLU A 99 1.47 -3.81 -5.29
CA GLU A 99 2.41 -2.68 -5.30
C GLU A 99 1.69 -1.33 -5.24
N ALA A 100 0.57 -1.19 -5.97
CA ALA A 100 -0.26 0.01 -5.94
C ALA A 100 -0.88 0.24 -4.55
N GLU A 101 -1.37 -0.82 -3.91
CA GLU A 101 -1.90 -0.80 -2.54
C GLU A 101 -0.84 -0.37 -1.52
N ILE A 102 0.37 -0.94 -1.57
CA ILE A 102 1.49 -0.52 -0.70
C ILE A 102 1.82 0.96 -0.90
N LYS A 103 1.83 1.44 -2.15
CA LYS A 103 2.08 2.85 -2.46
C LYS A 103 0.98 3.75 -1.90
N TYR A 104 -0.28 3.32 -1.97
CA TYR A 104 -1.40 4.04 -1.38
C TYR A 104 -1.26 4.14 0.15
N LEU A 105 -0.96 3.02 0.82
CA LEU A 105 -0.72 3.00 2.28
C LEU A 105 0.44 3.93 2.68
N ARG A 106 1.55 3.95 1.93
CA ARG A 106 2.67 4.88 2.19
C ARG A 106 2.22 6.34 2.13
N THR A 107 1.46 6.70 1.09
CA THR A 107 0.90 8.06 0.95
C THR A 107 0.05 8.44 2.16
N LEU A 108 -0.79 7.53 2.65
CA LEU A 108 -1.61 7.77 3.85
C LEU A 108 -0.77 7.92 5.11
N MET A 109 0.26 7.09 5.28
CA MET A 109 1.19 7.21 6.41
C MET A 109 1.87 8.58 6.42
N ASP A 110 2.27 9.11 5.27
CA ASP A 110 2.87 10.45 5.16
C ASP A 110 1.85 11.55 5.52
N ILE A 111 0.61 11.44 5.03
CA ILE A 111 -0.48 12.38 5.35
C ILE A 111 -0.72 12.41 6.86
N PHE A 112 -0.93 11.25 7.50
CA PHE A 112 -1.19 11.19 8.94
C PHE A 112 0.03 11.54 9.78
N GLY A 113 1.25 11.26 9.30
CA GLY A 113 2.47 11.71 9.97
C GLY A 113 2.60 13.23 9.99
N ASN A 114 2.32 13.88 8.86
CA ASN A 114 2.30 15.33 8.79
C ASN A 114 1.19 15.94 9.66
N ALA A 115 0.02 15.30 9.69
CA ALA A 115 -1.07 15.70 10.59
C ALA A 115 -0.67 15.57 12.06
N HIS A 116 -0.09 14.44 12.47
CA HIS A 116 0.44 14.23 13.82
C HIS A 116 1.41 15.35 14.22
N VAL A 117 2.40 15.65 13.37
CA VAL A 117 3.39 16.71 13.65
C VAL A 117 2.73 18.07 13.79
N THR A 118 1.80 18.39 12.88
CA THR A 118 1.08 19.68 12.88
C THR A 118 0.30 19.87 14.18
N TYR A 119 -0.52 18.89 14.57
CA TYR A 119 -1.31 18.98 15.79
C TYR A 119 -0.46 18.92 17.06
N ARG A 120 0.67 18.21 17.04
CA ARG A 120 1.63 18.22 18.15
C ARG A 120 2.30 19.59 18.33
N GLN A 121 2.55 20.33 17.25
CA GLN A 121 3.08 21.69 17.32
C GLN A 121 2.04 22.67 17.85
N ILE A 122 0.79 22.55 17.37
CA ILE A 122 -0.36 23.30 17.88
C ILE A 122 -0.49 23.13 19.39
N ALA A 123 -0.47 21.89 19.88
CA ALA A 123 -0.58 21.58 21.30
C ALA A 123 0.57 22.10 22.19
N LYS A 124 1.72 22.48 21.60
CA LYS A 124 2.87 23.05 22.31
C LYS A 124 2.92 24.58 22.27
N GLY A 125 2.15 25.19 21.36
CA GLY A 125 2.11 26.63 21.15
C GLY A 125 1.04 27.35 21.98
N ASP A 126 0.10 26.60 22.56
CA ASP A 126 -0.77 27.00 23.67
C ASP A 126 -0.10 26.71 25.03
#